data_AF-A0A9E7EJH3-F1
#
_entry.id   AF-A0A9E7EJH3-F1
#
_cell.length_a   1.000
_cell.length_b   1.000
_cell.length_c   1.000
_cell.angle_alpha   90.00
_cell.angle_beta   90.00
_cell.angle_gamma   90.00
#
_symmetry.space_group_name_H-M   'P 1'
#
loop_
_entity.id
_entity.type
_entity.pdbx_description
1 polymer ?
#
loop_
_entity_poly.entity_id
_entity_poly.type
_entity_poly.pdbx_seq_one_letter_code
_entity_poly.pdbx_strand_id
1 'polypeptide(L)'
;MADGEQCREEQYAKLEDLRISLDRGGAGEEEGGDGEGEGEQGGGFGFSLCFWIYLSGSARPSSIILKQKTSESEDEVPFLVLNEENKLILLPLVLIHKEAPSSENPFPWTDMFHTAAEMDCPLEKWFHIGCQVAENYMRLHVDGKLVGEKSLFVLSSEHCQDDMKKIILVGNDGNLGGYIYHVQVLPISASISDQFVKNPPAKLSLDNSCILDGVEEGGDGVWSIVGGKASCRRNFSLEVVLLDAFGRSVHREMEVVASLLYADSGTPVEKTRDDAEAPLLTSCDGLEYPSTDRPVMLLRGRATFKLKISQLSSKCDNRLFRVCFHPLHGQRYPFLEAYSCPIRCISRNRSNRTLGFGKRSLSTTVLLDEIHLLKASDGLQAIRDVYGNGQLKASNQSDLKCSPQSKHFKVEDNRSTTEAVANGSSEQDLEILHGIAGCGDDLGREEFDRMWYWLYPVAFALSKDRINRIWKCLSPKWIEGFVTREEAESALKGPGGLQKTGTFVLRFPTSRSWPHPDAGSLIVAYVGTDCIIHHRLLSLDHRDRDSRLLQDLLLEEPELSQLGR
;
A
#
# COMPACT_ATOMS: atom_id res chain seq x y z
N MET A 1 -6.23 29.08 -39.82
CA MET A 1 -6.24 27.61 -39.74
C MET A 1 -4.79 27.18 -39.56
N ALA A 2 -4.33 26.63 -38.45
CA ALA A 2 -4.95 26.22 -37.21
C ALA A 2 -3.98 26.64 -36.10
N ASP A 3 -4.48 27.33 -35.07
CA ASP A 3 -3.74 27.50 -33.83
C ASP A 3 -3.72 26.14 -33.15
N GLY A 4 -2.52 25.58 -33.00
CA GLY A 4 -2.30 24.42 -32.18
C GLY A 4 -2.65 24.78 -30.75
N GLU A 5 -3.73 24.19 -30.23
CA GLU A 5 -3.93 23.99 -28.80
C GLU A 5 -2.72 23.24 -28.26
N GLN A 6 -1.73 24.01 -27.83
CA GLN A 6 -0.61 23.54 -27.07
C GLN A 6 -1.19 23.03 -25.76
N CYS A 7 -1.23 21.71 -25.66
CA CYS A 7 -1.64 20.90 -24.52
C CYS A 7 -1.31 21.63 -23.20
N ARG A 8 -2.35 22.11 -22.48
CA ARG A 8 -2.17 22.78 -21.18
C ARG A 8 -1.36 21.85 -20.28
N GLU A 9 -0.15 22.27 -19.93
CA GLU A 9 0.71 21.62 -18.95
C GLU A 9 -0.09 21.37 -17.66
N GLU A 10 0.15 20.21 -17.07
CA GLU A 10 -0.62 19.70 -15.95
C GLU A 10 -0.51 20.66 -14.75
N GLN A 11 -1.63 21.16 -14.25
CA GLN A 11 -1.69 22.08 -13.08
C GLN A 11 -1.40 21.37 -11.74
N TYR A 12 -0.54 20.35 -11.72
CA TYR A 12 -0.09 19.73 -10.49
C TYR A 12 1.07 20.54 -9.94
N ALA A 13 0.84 21.23 -8.83
CA ALA A 13 1.90 21.92 -8.11
C ALA A 13 2.43 21.01 -7.00
N LYS A 14 3.72 21.10 -6.68
CA LYS A 14 4.20 20.54 -5.42
C LYS A 14 3.63 21.35 -4.26
N LEU A 15 3.47 20.71 -3.11
CA LEU A 15 3.03 21.37 -1.88
C LEU A 15 3.95 22.54 -1.52
N GLU A 16 5.27 22.35 -1.59
CA GLU A 16 6.28 23.38 -1.25
C GLU A 16 6.19 24.65 -2.10
N ASP A 17 5.70 24.54 -3.33
CA ASP A 17 5.59 25.67 -4.27
C ASP A 17 4.28 26.46 -4.09
N LEU A 18 3.39 26.00 -3.20
CA LEU A 18 2.08 26.62 -3.02
C LEU A 18 2.20 27.96 -2.30
N ARG A 19 1.62 29.00 -2.91
CA ARG A 19 1.43 30.32 -2.30
C ARG A 19 0.06 30.88 -2.63
N ILE A 20 -0.74 31.17 -1.61
CA ILE A 20 -2.13 31.63 -1.74
C ILE A 20 -2.27 32.98 -1.06
N SER A 21 -2.63 34.00 -1.84
CA SER A 21 -3.08 35.28 -1.32
C SER A 21 -4.57 35.19 -1.00
N LEU A 22 -4.98 35.72 0.15
CA LEU A 22 -6.38 35.84 0.53
C LEU A 22 -7.03 37.14 0.04
N ASP A 23 -6.31 37.95 -0.76
CA ASP A 23 -6.81 39.19 -1.32
C ASP A 23 -7.86 38.96 -2.42
N ARG A 24 -9.08 39.47 -2.23
CA ARG A 24 -10.14 39.46 -3.24
C ARG A 24 -9.96 40.66 -4.17
N GLY A 25 -9.04 40.55 -5.13
CA GLY A 25 -8.90 41.48 -6.24
C GLY A 25 -9.30 40.88 -7.58
N GLY A 26 -10.52 41.15 -8.06
CA GLY A 26 -10.89 41.12 -9.48
C GLY A 26 -11.15 39.75 -10.13
N ALA A 27 -12.38 39.26 -10.05
CA ALA A 27 -12.93 38.36 -11.07
C ALA A 27 -14.42 38.69 -11.27
N GLY A 28 -14.70 39.52 -12.27
CA GLY A 28 -16.07 39.84 -12.73
C GLY A 28 -16.46 41.32 -12.66
N GLU A 29 -15.68 42.21 -13.27
CA GLU A 29 -16.24 43.44 -13.84
C GLU A 29 -16.33 43.22 -15.35
N GLU A 30 -17.45 42.64 -15.80
CA GLU A 30 -17.90 42.84 -17.17
C GLU A 30 -18.66 44.16 -17.22
N GLU A 31 -18.28 44.98 -18.19
CA GLU A 31 -18.74 46.33 -18.44
C GLU A 31 -20.27 46.46 -18.55
N GLY A 32 -20.79 47.54 -17.97
CA GLY A 32 -21.89 48.29 -18.57
C GLY A 32 -23.23 48.22 -17.85
N GLY A 33 -23.53 49.24 -17.05
CA GLY A 33 -24.90 49.54 -16.63
C GLY A 33 -24.98 50.49 -15.46
N ASP A 34 -24.96 51.80 -15.75
CA ASP A 34 -25.33 52.83 -14.79
C ASP A 34 -26.74 52.56 -14.25
N GLY A 35 -26.83 52.26 -12.95
CA GLY A 35 -28.07 52.03 -12.24
C GLY A 35 -27.86 52.23 -10.76
N GLU A 36 -28.12 53.44 -10.28
CA GLU A 36 -28.23 53.76 -8.86
C GLU A 36 -29.28 52.84 -8.22
N GLY A 37 -28.80 51.88 -7.43
CA GLY A 37 -29.59 51.02 -6.58
C GLY A 37 -28.84 50.80 -5.28
N GLU A 38 -29.27 51.50 -4.23
CA GLU A 38 -28.91 51.19 -2.85
C GLU A 38 -29.35 49.76 -2.52
N GLY A 39 -28.44 48.82 -2.73
CA GLY A 39 -28.55 47.46 -2.24
C GLY A 39 -27.39 47.21 -1.31
N GLU A 40 -27.66 47.14 -0.01
CA GLU A 40 -26.78 46.52 0.97
C GLU A 40 -26.47 45.08 0.53
N GLN A 41 -25.43 44.88 -0.28
CA GLN A 41 -24.78 43.57 -0.39
C GLN A 41 -23.89 43.42 0.83
N GLY A 42 -24.52 43.01 1.95
CA GLY A 42 -23.83 42.48 3.12
C GLY A 42 -23.10 41.18 2.75
N GLY A 43 -21.97 41.30 2.07
CA GLY A 43 -21.06 40.19 1.85
C GLY A 43 -20.39 39.84 3.17
N GLY A 44 -20.85 38.78 3.83
CA GLY A 44 -20.28 38.31 5.10
C GLY A 44 -18.75 38.14 5.02
N PHE A 45 -18.06 38.56 6.09
CA PHE A 45 -16.62 38.42 6.22
C PHE A 45 -16.20 36.95 6.28
N GLY A 46 -15.19 36.60 5.48
CA GLY A 46 -14.58 35.26 5.46
C GLY A 46 -14.36 34.72 4.05
N PHE A 47 -13.75 33.52 3.99
CA PHE A 47 -13.46 32.83 2.74
C PHE A 47 -13.63 31.32 2.87
N SER A 48 -13.74 30.67 1.71
CA SER A 48 -13.64 29.23 1.56
C SER A 48 -12.43 28.90 0.69
N LEU A 49 -11.43 28.21 1.24
CA LEU A 49 -10.30 27.67 0.49
C LEU A 49 -10.60 26.21 0.14
N CYS A 50 -10.46 25.81 -1.11
CA CYS A 50 -10.60 24.40 -1.50
C CYS A 50 -9.54 23.97 -2.51
N PHE A 51 -9.09 22.73 -2.39
CA PHE A 51 -8.08 22.13 -3.26
C PHE A 51 -8.04 20.60 -3.09
N TRP A 52 -7.52 19.92 -4.11
CA TRP A 52 -7.15 18.51 -4.00
C TRP A 52 -5.72 18.37 -3.51
N ILE A 53 -5.46 17.39 -2.67
CA ILE A 53 -4.12 17.10 -2.15
C ILE A 53 -3.80 15.60 -2.24
N TYR A 54 -2.53 15.31 -2.52
CA TYR A 54 -1.92 13.99 -2.47
C TYR A 54 -0.72 14.07 -1.52
N LEU A 55 -0.64 13.17 -0.54
CA LEU A 55 0.46 13.12 0.43
C LEU A 55 1.21 11.78 0.31
N SER A 56 2.53 11.85 0.15
CA SER A 56 3.39 10.69 -0.15
C SER A 56 3.92 9.97 1.10
N GLY A 57 3.66 10.47 2.31
CA GLY A 57 4.25 9.91 3.53
C GLY A 57 3.47 10.26 4.80
N SER A 58 3.75 9.52 5.89
CA SER A 58 3.12 9.75 7.20
C SER A 58 3.71 10.97 7.91
N ALA A 59 2.86 11.69 8.62
CA ALA A 59 3.20 12.90 9.37
C ALA A 59 3.85 12.59 10.73
N ARG A 60 4.99 11.89 10.74
CA ARG A 60 5.68 11.53 12.01
C ARG A 60 7.08 12.18 12.14
N PRO A 61 7.33 12.93 13.23
CA PRO A 61 6.34 13.53 14.15
C PRO A 61 5.52 14.63 13.42
N SER A 62 4.39 15.06 13.99
CA SER A 62 3.34 15.89 13.34
C SER A 62 3.86 16.86 12.26
N SER A 63 3.19 16.92 11.12
CA SER A 63 3.66 17.66 9.94
C SER A 63 2.74 18.81 9.59
N ILE A 64 3.31 19.96 9.21
CA ILE A 64 2.54 21.10 8.71
C ILE A 64 2.25 20.86 7.22
N ILE A 65 1.01 21.12 6.79
CA ILE A 65 0.63 21.14 5.38
C ILE A 65 0.70 22.58 4.86
N LEU A 66 0.01 23.50 5.54
CA LEU A 66 -0.02 24.92 5.21
C LEU A 66 0.41 25.75 6.41
N LYS A 67 1.29 26.72 6.17
CA LYS A 67 1.66 27.77 7.11
C LYS A 67 0.95 29.07 6.70
N GLN A 68 0.71 29.94 7.66
CA GLN A 68 0.27 31.32 7.43
C GLN A 68 1.46 32.25 7.70
N LYS A 69 1.68 33.20 6.80
CA LYS A 69 2.69 34.24 6.89
C LYS A 69 2.00 35.59 6.83
N THR A 70 2.44 36.52 7.67
CA THR A 70 1.92 37.90 7.68
C THR A 70 2.85 38.81 6.90
N SER A 71 2.35 39.92 6.36
CA SER A 71 3.19 40.92 5.68
C SER A 71 4.11 41.69 6.63
N GLU A 72 3.81 41.70 7.93
CA GLU A 72 4.47 42.51 8.96
C GLU A 72 5.52 41.73 9.76
N SER A 73 5.45 40.39 9.78
CA SER A 73 6.39 39.51 10.47
C SER A 73 6.87 38.38 9.56
N GLU A 74 8.15 38.02 9.67
CA GLU A 74 8.73 36.82 9.04
C GLU A 74 8.32 35.53 9.75
N ASP A 75 7.63 35.61 10.89
CA ASP A 75 7.18 34.44 11.64
C ASP A 75 6.18 33.61 10.84
N GLU A 76 6.48 32.32 10.72
CA GLU A 76 5.59 31.33 10.13
C GLU A 76 4.89 30.56 11.23
N VAL A 77 3.56 30.51 11.13
CA VAL A 77 2.71 29.78 12.08
C VAL A 77 1.83 28.80 11.31
N PRO A 78 1.44 27.67 11.91
CA PRO A 78 0.67 26.66 11.20
C PRO A 78 -0.78 27.12 10.93
N PHE A 79 -1.32 26.70 9.78
CA PHE A 79 -2.73 26.91 9.40
C PHE A 79 -3.46 25.58 9.20
N LEU A 80 -2.83 24.62 8.52
CA LEU A 80 -3.37 23.28 8.32
C LEU A 80 -2.26 22.27 8.63
N VAL A 81 -2.53 21.31 9.52
CA VAL A 81 -1.52 20.36 10.00
C VAL A 81 -2.06 18.94 10.05
N LEU A 82 -1.14 17.98 10.06
CA LEU A 82 -1.39 16.58 10.39
C LEU A 82 -0.75 16.27 11.74
N ASN A 83 -1.54 15.73 12.65
CA ASN A 83 -1.04 15.29 13.95
C ASN A 83 -0.28 13.94 13.85
N GLU A 84 0.23 13.44 14.98
CA GLU A 84 0.99 12.18 15.04
C GLU A 84 0.19 10.93 14.63
N GLU A 85 -1.14 11.00 14.74
CA GLU A 85 -2.08 9.99 14.27
C GLU A 85 -2.50 10.16 12.79
N ASN A 86 -1.89 11.09 12.05
CA ASN A 86 -2.28 11.47 10.68
C ASN A 86 -3.72 12.02 10.57
N LYS A 87 -4.22 12.70 11.60
CA LYS A 87 -5.49 13.43 11.57
C LYS A 87 -5.26 14.89 11.16
N LEU A 88 -6.17 15.41 10.35
CA LEU A 88 -6.13 16.79 9.86
C LEU A 88 -6.66 17.77 10.92
N ILE A 89 -5.90 18.83 11.16
CA ILE A 89 -6.28 19.89 12.10
C ILE A 89 -6.17 21.24 11.37
N LEU A 90 -7.29 21.99 11.35
CA LEU A 90 -7.36 23.36 10.88
C LEU A 90 -7.14 24.30 12.07
N LEU A 91 -6.32 25.34 11.91
CA LEU A 91 -5.97 26.30 12.95
C LEU A 91 -6.46 27.72 12.61
N PRO A 92 -6.79 28.54 13.62
CA PRO A 92 -7.28 29.90 13.41
C PRO A 92 -6.21 30.87 12.85
N LEU A 93 -6.67 31.97 12.25
CA LEU A 93 -5.83 33.01 11.65
C LEU A 93 -5.25 34.02 12.67
N VAL A 94 -3.95 34.29 12.59
CA VAL A 94 -3.17 35.06 13.60
C VAL A 94 -3.54 36.54 13.76
N LEU A 95 -4.08 37.18 12.73
CA LEU A 95 -4.52 38.59 12.82
C LEU A 95 -6.01 38.75 13.12
N ILE A 96 -6.78 37.66 13.09
CA ILE A 96 -8.24 37.71 13.15
C ILE A 96 -8.78 37.10 14.44
N HIS A 97 -8.24 35.96 14.88
CA HIS A 97 -8.81 35.18 15.98
C HIS A 97 -7.93 35.17 17.22
N LYS A 98 -8.56 35.24 18.40
CA LYS A 98 -7.87 35.18 19.69
C LYS A 98 -7.21 33.82 19.96
N GLU A 99 -7.76 32.76 19.38
CA GLU A 99 -7.31 31.38 19.54
C GLU A 99 -6.22 30.96 18.55
N ALA A 100 -5.68 31.91 17.79
CA ALA A 100 -4.65 31.63 16.80
C ALA A 100 -3.31 31.25 17.44
N PRO A 101 -2.52 30.38 16.78
CA PRO A 101 -1.23 29.94 17.31
C PRO A 101 -0.20 31.09 17.31
N SER A 102 0.64 31.15 18.34
CA SER A 102 1.80 32.05 18.40
C SER A 102 3.10 31.32 18.08
N SER A 103 4.11 32.03 17.56
CA SER A 103 5.45 31.47 17.30
C SER A 103 6.16 31.00 18.58
N GLU A 104 5.73 31.51 19.74
CA GLU A 104 6.30 31.22 21.06
C GLU A 104 5.89 29.84 21.63
N ASN A 105 4.89 29.14 21.05
CA ASN A 105 4.45 27.81 21.48
C ASN A 105 4.72 26.74 20.41
N PRO A 106 5.97 26.30 20.23
CA PRO A 106 6.30 25.24 19.29
C PRO A 106 6.04 23.87 19.94
N PHE A 107 4.90 23.26 19.57
CA PHE A 107 4.59 21.85 19.83
C PHE A 107 4.48 21.40 21.31
N PRO A 108 3.73 20.31 21.59
CA PRO A 108 2.84 19.57 20.71
C PRO A 108 1.39 20.09 20.79
N TRP A 109 0.72 20.17 19.64
CA TRP A 109 -0.64 20.71 19.52
C TRP A 109 -1.74 19.77 20.06
N THR A 110 -1.36 18.75 20.83
CA THR A 110 -2.21 17.67 21.34
C THR A 110 -3.15 18.11 22.47
N ASP A 111 -2.78 19.11 23.27
CA ASP A 111 -3.59 19.53 24.44
C ASP A 111 -4.62 20.64 24.12
N MET A 112 -4.63 21.19 22.91
CA MET A 112 -5.38 22.44 22.62
C MET A 112 -6.72 22.29 21.88
N PHE A 113 -7.14 21.10 21.43
CA PHE A 113 -8.26 21.01 20.48
C PHE A 113 -9.25 19.87 20.74
N HIS A 114 -10.20 20.10 21.66
CA HIS A 114 -11.41 19.26 21.82
C HIS A 114 -12.43 19.41 20.67
N THR A 115 -12.02 19.85 19.48
CA THR A 115 -12.92 20.04 18.31
C THR A 115 -12.16 19.99 16.98
N ALA A 116 -11.19 19.08 16.86
CA ALA A 116 -10.55 18.78 15.58
C ALA A 116 -11.28 17.63 14.88
N ALA A 117 -11.44 17.74 13.57
CA ALA A 117 -11.96 16.67 12.73
C ALA A 117 -11.03 15.47 12.79
N GLU A 118 -11.53 14.31 13.22
CA GLU A 118 -10.72 13.09 13.22
C GLU A 118 -11.08 12.24 12.01
N MET A 119 -10.20 12.27 11.00
CA MET A 119 -10.25 11.36 9.88
C MET A 119 -8.84 10.85 9.62
N ASP A 120 -8.72 9.55 9.37
CA ASP A 120 -7.47 8.96 8.90
C ASP A 120 -7.14 9.55 7.53
N CYS A 121 -6.03 10.30 7.44
CA CYS A 121 -5.61 10.88 6.17
C CYS A 121 -5.31 9.78 5.14
N PRO A 122 -5.96 9.79 3.96
CA PRO A 122 -5.74 8.78 2.94
C PRO A 122 -4.42 9.07 2.19
N LEU A 123 -3.30 8.66 2.80
CA LEU A 123 -1.97 8.73 2.19
C LEU A 123 -1.92 7.98 0.85
N GLU A 124 -1.08 8.46 -0.06
CA GLU A 124 -0.90 7.91 -1.41
C GLU A 124 -2.19 7.87 -2.25
N LYS A 125 -3.16 8.71 -1.89
CA LYS A 125 -4.43 8.90 -2.60
C LYS A 125 -4.77 10.38 -2.67
N TRP A 126 -5.51 10.74 -3.72
CA TRP A 126 -6.11 12.06 -3.83
C TRP A 126 -7.33 12.15 -2.91
N PHE A 127 -7.43 13.27 -2.21
CA PHE A 127 -8.63 13.66 -1.47
C PHE A 127 -8.77 15.18 -1.51
N HIS A 128 -9.99 15.66 -1.32
CA HIS A 128 -10.31 17.07 -1.42
C HIS A 128 -10.41 17.70 -0.02
N ILE A 129 -9.74 18.83 0.17
CA ILE A 129 -9.83 19.64 1.39
C ILE A 129 -10.60 20.92 1.09
N GLY A 130 -11.50 21.28 2.00
CA GLY A 130 -12.16 22.57 2.02
C GLY A 130 -12.09 23.21 3.41
N CYS A 131 -11.54 24.41 3.51
CA CYS A 131 -11.46 25.18 4.75
C CYS A 131 -12.37 26.41 4.63
N GLN A 132 -13.39 26.52 5.48
CA GLN A 132 -14.17 27.76 5.62
C GLN A 132 -13.69 28.50 6.85
N VAL A 133 -13.41 29.79 6.70
CA VAL A 133 -12.99 30.65 7.81
C VAL A 133 -13.85 31.92 7.78
N ALA A 134 -14.64 32.10 8.83
CA ALA A 134 -15.49 33.26 9.09
C ALA A 134 -14.96 34.08 10.27
N GLU A 135 -15.66 35.15 10.65
CA GLU A 135 -15.35 35.93 11.87
C GLU A 135 -15.41 35.08 13.14
N ASN A 136 -16.46 34.27 13.26
CA ASN A 136 -16.84 33.62 14.51
C ASN A 136 -16.81 32.09 14.43
N TYR A 137 -16.38 31.53 13.31
CA TYR A 137 -16.23 30.08 13.17
C TYR A 137 -15.22 29.69 12.10
N MET A 138 -14.72 28.46 12.20
CA MET A 138 -14.03 27.78 11.12
C MET A 138 -14.60 26.38 10.92
N ARG A 139 -14.61 25.90 9.68
CA ARG A 139 -15.08 24.56 9.30
C ARG A 139 -14.07 23.89 8.39
N LEU A 140 -13.84 22.60 8.64
CA LEU A 140 -13.03 21.73 7.82
C LEU A 140 -13.94 20.73 7.11
N HIS A 141 -13.81 20.67 5.79
CA HIS A 141 -14.49 19.74 4.92
C HIS A 141 -13.46 18.80 4.28
N VAL A 142 -13.79 17.52 4.22
CA VAL A 142 -13.04 16.53 3.45
C VAL A 142 -14.00 15.81 2.52
N ASP A 143 -13.65 15.73 1.24
CA ASP A 143 -14.45 15.10 0.19
C ASP A 143 -15.91 15.61 0.18
N GLY A 144 -16.06 16.93 0.36
CA GLY A 144 -17.34 17.64 0.42
C GLY A 144 -18.13 17.47 1.72
N LYS A 145 -17.68 16.64 2.66
CA LYS A 145 -18.34 16.41 3.96
C LYS A 145 -17.73 17.30 5.04
N LEU A 146 -18.58 17.91 5.87
CA LEU A 146 -18.13 18.63 7.07
C LEU A 146 -17.58 17.61 8.08
N VAL A 147 -16.31 17.74 8.44
CA VAL A 147 -15.63 16.84 9.37
C VAL A 147 -15.25 17.51 10.69
N GLY A 148 -15.18 18.84 10.73
CA GLY A 148 -14.94 19.59 11.97
C GLY A 148 -15.41 21.03 11.88
N GLU A 149 -15.84 21.57 13.01
CA GLU A 149 -16.32 22.95 13.16
C GLU A 149 -15.87 23.49 14.52
N LYS A 150 -15.41 24.74 14.57
CA LYS A 150 -15.01 25.39 15.82
C LYS A 150 -15.49 26.83 15.82
N SER A 151 -16.13 27.25 16.92
CA SER A 151 -16.42 28.67 17.18
C SER A 151 -15.16 29.43 17.57
N LEU A 152 -15.03 30.66 17.12
CA LEU A 152 -13.87 31.52 17.31
C LEU A 152 -14.29 32.90 17.83
N PHE A 153 -13.36 33.59 18.49
CA PHE A 153 -13.54 34.98 18.92
C PHE A 153 -12.63 35.92 18.13
N VAL A 154 -13.23 36.96 17.53
CA VAL A 154 -12.50 38.00 16.79
C VAL A 154 -11.63 38.85 17.74
N LEU A 155 -10.43 39.22 17.29
CA LEU A 155 -9.50 40.12 17.99
C LEU A 155 -10.03 41.56 18.04
N SER A 156 -10.40 42.11 16.89
CA SER A 156 -11.06 43.41 16.72
C SER A 156 -11.90 43.40 15.44
N SER A 157 -13.14 43.88 15.48
CA SER A 157 -14.06 43.87 14.32
C SER A 157 -13.81 45.01 13.32
N GLU A 158 -12.96 45.99 13.65
CA GLU A 158 -12.85 47.24 12.87
C GLU A 158 -11.94 47.11 11.63
N HIS A 159 -11.07 46.08 11.57
CA HIS A 159 -10.04 45.94 10.52
C HIS A 159 -9.90 44.54 9.91
N CYS A 160 -10.83 43.62 10.17
CA CYS A 160 -10.65 42.21 9.79
C CYS A 160 -10.38 42.01 8.28
N GLN A 161 -11.05 42.79 7.41
CA GLN A 161 -10.88 42.68 5.95
C GLN A 161 -9.47 43.06 5.49
N ASP A 162 -8.91 44.13 6.06
CA ASP A 162 -7.56 44.58 5.71
C ASP A 162 -6.51 43.65 6.32
N ASP A 163 -6.74 43.15 7.53
CA ASP A 163 -5.85 42.18 8.18
C ASP A 163 -5.85 40.82 7.46
N MET A 164 -6.97 40.39 6.88
CA MET A 164 -7.02 39.17 6.06
C MET A 164 -6.14 39.28 4.81
N LYS A 165 -6.12 40.45 4.14
CA LYS A 165 -5.28 40.69 2.95
C LYS A 165 -3.79 40.64 3.25
N LYS A 166 -3.40 40.85 4.50
CA LYS A 166 -2.01 40.74 4.97
C LYS A 166 -1.55 39.30 5.19
N ILE A 167 -2.48 38.32 5.15
CA ILE A 167 -2.18 36.91 5.37
C ILE A 167 -1.98 36.20 4.03
N ILE A 168 -0.86 35.49 3.93
CA ILE A 168 -0.53 34.61 2.82
C ILE A 168 -0.41 33.19 3.37
N LEU A 169 -1.08 32.23 2.73
CA LEU A 169 -0.90 30.81 3.06
C LEU A 169 0.18 30.24 2.15
N VAL A 170 1.15 29.55 2.74
CA VAL A 170 2.25 28.90 2.03
C VAL A 170 2.27 27.41 2.34
N GLY A 171 2.61 26.59 1.35
CA GLY A 171 2.81 25.18 1.58
C GLY A 171 4.09 24.90 2.37
N ASN A 172 4.09 23.78 3.08
CA ASN A 172 5.27 23.37 3.85
C ASN A 172 6.38 22.86 2.93
N ASP A 173 7.61 23.27 3.21
CA ASP A 173 8.86 22.90 2.55
C ASP A 173 9.63 21.78 3.27
N GLY A 174 9.08 21.28 4.39
CA GLY A 174 9.68 20.24 5.21
C GLY A 174 9.48 18.81 4.70
N ASN A 175 9.64 17.84 5.61
CA ASN A 175 9.64 16.38 5.32
C ASN A 175 8.31 15.81 4.76
N LEU A 176 7.27 16.61 4.58
CA LEU A 176 5.97 16.15 4.08
C LEU A 176 5.88 16.35 2.55
N GLY A 177 6.33 15.35 1.80
CA GLY A 177 6.18 15.35 0.34
C GLY A 177 4.71 15.26 -0.07
N GLY A 178 4.26 16.18 -0.94
CA GLY A 178 2.89 16.20 -1.44
C GLY A 178 2.69 17.02 -2.69
N TYR A 179 1.53 16.85 -3.32
CA TYR A 179 1.10 17.54 -4.53
C TYR A 179 -0.30 18.12 -4.33
N ILE A 180 -0.55 19.26 -4.98
CA ILE A 180 -1.81 19.98 -4.92
C ILE A 180 -2.36 20.15 -6.34
N TYR A 181 -3.69 20.11 -6.45
CA TYR A 181 -4.40 20.35 -7.69
C TYR A 181 -5.64 21.22 -7.46
N HIS A 182 -5.91 22.12 -8.41
CA HIS A 182 -7.12 22.94 -8.47
C HIS A 182 -7.42 23.76 -7.20
N VAL A 183 -6.47 24.63 -6.83
CA VAL A 183 -6.65 25.54 -5.68
C VAL A 183 -7.60 26.67 -6.03
N GLN A 184 -8.59 26.91 -5.18
CA GLN A 184 -9.51 28.04 -5.29
C GLN A 184 -9.75 28.71 -3.94
N VAL A 185 -9.72 30.04 -3.95
CA VAL A 185 -10.22 30.87 -2.85
C VAL A 185 -11.56 31.45 -3.29
N LEU A 186 -12.61 31.12 -2.55
CA LEU A 186 -13.99 31.44 -2.86
C LEU A 186 -14.61 32.30 -1.76
N PRO A 187 -15.70 33.04 -2.06
CA PRO A 187 -16.51 33.69 -1.05
C PRO A 187 -17.02 32.68 -0.02
N ILE A 188 -17.21 33.11 1.23
CA ILE A 188 -17.73 32.22 2.27
C ILE A 188 -19.13 31.66 1.97
N SER A 189 -19.92 32.37 1.16
CA SER A 189 -21.23 31.90 0.69
C SER A 189 -21.16 30.75 -0.32
N ALA A 190 -19.98 30.43 -0.86
CA ALA A 190 -19.82 29.35 -1.82
C ALA A 190 -19.91 27.97 -1.15
N SER A 191 -20.64 27.06 -1.79
CA SER A 191 -20.75 25.67 -1.37
C SER A 191 -19.47 24.90 -1.71
N ILE A 192 -18.75 24.42 -0.69
CA ILE A 192 -17.58 23.53 -0.87
C ILE A 192 -17.99 22.19 -1.47
N SER A 193 -19.17 21.67 -1.11
CA SER A 193 -19.67 20.39 -1.60
C SER A 193 -19.86 20.40 -3.13
N ASP A 194 -20.17 21.55 -3.72
CA ASP A 194 -20.32 21.70 -5.16
C ASP A 194 -18.97 21.80 -5.88
N GLN A 195 -17.93 22.27 -5.19
CA GLN A 195 -16.58 22.41 -5.74
C GLN A 195 -15.83 21.09 -5.75
N PHE A 196 -16.04 20.25 -4.74
CA PHE A 196 -15.47 18.91 -4.64
C PHE A 196 -15.68 18.06 -5.89
N VAL A 197 -16.84 18.15 -6.54
CA VAL A 197 -17.17 17.33 -7.71
C VAL A 197 -16.51 17.86 -9.00
N LYS A 198 -16.05 19.11 -8.99
CA LYS A 198 -15.48 19.78 -10.15
C LYS A 198 -13.99 19.49 -10.27
N ASN A 199 -13.56 19.14 -11.48
CA ASN A 199 -12.15 18.91 -11.82
C ASN A 199 -11.43 17.97 -10.83
N PRO A 200 -11.84 16.70 -10.70
CA PRO A 200 -11.05 15.74 -9.95
C PRO A 200 -9.70 15.46 -10.63
N PRO A 201 -8.61 15.30 -9.87
CA PRO A 201 -7.31 14.96 -10.42
C PRO A 201 -7.31 13.56 -11.03
N ALA A 202 -6.44 13.34 -12.01
CA ALA A 202 -6.30 12.06 -12.68
C ALA A 202 -5.22 11.19 -12.03
N LYS A 203 -5.42 9.87 -12.08
CA LYS A 203 -4.51 8.84 -11.60
C LYS A 203 -4.40 7.72 -12.64
N LEU A 204 -3.16 7.27 -12.89
CA LEU A 204 -2.91 6.09 -13.69
C LEU A 204 -3.08 4.83 -12.84
N SER A 205 -3.71 3.79 -13.36
CA SER A 205 -3.93 2.53 -12.63
C SER A 205 -3.99 1.34 -13.58
N LEU A 206 -3.81 0.13 -13.04
CA LEU A 206 -4.04 -1.10 -13.78
C LEU A 206 -5.49 -1.55 -13.61
N ASP A 207 -6.09 -2.00 -14.71
CA ASP A 207 -7.39 -2.65 -14.67
C ASP A 207 -7.21 -4.12 -14.24
N ASN A 208 -7.19 -4.35 -12.92
CA ASN A 208 -7.02 -5.69 -12.36
C ASN A 208 -8.20 -6.64 -12.66
N SER A 209 -9.34 -6.12 -13.15
CA SER A 209 -10.45 -6.96 -13.61
C SER A 209 -10.14 -7.64 -14.95
N CYS A 210 -9.11 -7.15 -15.65
CA CYS A 210 -8.67 -7.61 -16.96
C CYS A 210 -7.27 -8.24 -16.88
N ILE A 211 -7.07 -9.23 -16.00
CA ILE A 211 -5.90 -10.13 -16.14
C ILE A 211 -6.08 -10.91 -17.44
N LEU A 212 -5.50 -10.36 -18.51
CA LEU A 212 -5.59 -10.86 -19.87
C LEU A 212 -4.56 -11.97 -20.09
N ASP A 213 -4.77 -12.72 -21.17
CA ASP A 213 -3.99 -13.87 -21.61
C ASP A 213 -2.49 -13.81 -21.25
N GLY A 214 -2.01 -14.86 -20.56
CA GLY A 214 -0.58 -15.11 -20.34
C GLY A 214 -0.05 -14.83 -18.94
N VAL A 215 -0.88 -14.40 -17.98
CA VAL A 215 -0.51 -14.20 -16.57
C VAL A 215 -1.34 -15.11 -15.65
N GLU A 216 -0.68 -15.83 -14.75
CA GLU A 216 -1.29 -16.60 -13.65
C GLU A 216 -0.87 -15.97 -12.32
N GLU A 217 -1.82 -15.81 -11.39
CA GLU A 217 -1.52 -15.38 -10.02
C GLU A 217 -1.25 -16.61 -9.14
N GLY A 218 -0.08 -16.65 -8.51
CA GLY A 218 0.26 -17.66 -7.51
C GLY A 218 -0.51 -17.45 -6.21
N GLY A 219 -0.58 -18.48 -5.36
CA GLY A 219 -1.20 -18.36 -4.03
C GLY A 219 -0.48 -17.39 -3.07
N ASP A 220 0.71 -16.91 -3.46
CA ASP A 220 1.51 -15.87 -2.81
C ASP A 220 1.23 -14.46 -3.35
N GLY A 221 0.28 -14.28 -4.27
CA GLY A 221 -0.03 -13.00 -4.93
C GLY A 221 1.03 -12.57 -5.95
N VAL A 222 1.99 -13.45 -6.29
CA VAL A 222 3.04 -13.20 -7.29
C VAL A 222 2.57 -13.71 -8.64
N TRP A 223 2.65 -12.86 -9.65
CA TRP A 223 2.30 -13.19 -11.02
C TRP A 223 3.37 -14.06 -11.68
N SER A 224 2.94 -15.03 -12.46
CA SER A 224 3.80 -15.88 -13.29
C SER A 224 3.36 -15.78 -14.74
N ILE A 225 4.29 -15.57 -15.66
CA ILE A 225 3.97 -15.52 -17.09
C ILE A 225 3.87 -16.95 -17.61
N VAL A 226 2.66 -17.36 -18.02
CA VAL A 226 2.30 -18.76 -18.24
C VAL A 226 2.75 -19.23 -19.61
N GLY A 227 3.73 -20.12 -19.59
CA GLY A 227 4.17 -20.94 -20.71
C GLY A 227 5.26 -20.30 -21.58
N GLY A 228 5.94 -21.17 -22.33
CA GLY A 228 7.23 -20.87 -22.95
C GLY A 228 8.31 -21.81 -22.41
N LYS A 229 9.43 -21.92 -23.12
CA LYS A 229 10.63 -22.61 -22.59
C LYS A 229 11.22 -21.79 -21.43
N ALA A 230 12.19 -22.35 -20.71
CA ALA A 230 12.83 -21.75 -19.52
C ALA A 230 13.43 -20.34 -19.72
N SER A 231 13.43 -19.80 -20.95
CA SER A 231 13.77 -18.43 -21.37
C SER A 231 12.47 -17.69 -21.74
N CYS A 232 11.98 -16.78 -20.90
CA CYS A 232 10.70 -16.09 -21.07
C CYS A 232 10.55 -15.44 -22.44
N ARG A 233 9.71 -16.02 -23.31
CA ARG A 233 9.24 -15.37 -24.54
C ARG A 233 7.80 -15.75 -24.82
N ARG A 234 6.90 -15.31 -23.94
CA ARG A 234 5.47 -15.25 -24.25
C ARG A 234 4.96 -13.84 -24.11
N ASN A 235 4.04 -13.50 -25.01
CA ASN A 235 3.26 -12.29 -24.90
C ASN A 235 2.33 -12.42 -23.69
N PHE A 236 2.23 -11.36 -22.92
CA PHE A 236 1.17 -11.14 -21.96
C PHE A 236 0.62 -9.74 -22.18
N SER A 237 -0.64 -9.52 -21.80
CA SER A 237 -1.28 -8.22 -21.99
C SER A 237 -1.68 -7.60 -20.65
N LEU A 238 -1.43 -6.31 -20.50
CA LEU A 238 -1.88 -5.53 -19.35
C LEU A 238 -2.68 -4.33 -19.83
N GLU A 239 -3.78 -4.04 -19.14
CA GLU A 239 -4.61 -2.88 -19.42
C GLU A 239 -4.36 -1.78 -18.39
N VAL A 240 -4.05 -0.59 -18.91
CA VAL A 240 -3.83 0.62 -18.14
C VAL A 240 -5.01 1.54 -18.35
N VAL A 241 -5.54 2.04 -17.23
CA VAL A 241 -6.67 2.96 -17.18
C VAL A 241 -6.24 4.28 -16.55
N LEU A 242 -6.79 5.38 -17.07
CA LEU A 242 -6.72 6.69 -16.46
C LEU A 242 -8.05 6.95 -15.74
N LEU A 243 -7.98 7.08 -14.42
CA LEU A 243 -9.13 7.26 -13.55
C LEU A 243 -9.07 8.63 -12.87
N ASP A 244 -10.21 9.22 -12.54
CA ASP A 244 -10.25 10.39 -11.67
C ASP A 244 -10.19 9.97 -10.20
N ALA A 245 -10.11 10.94 -9.29
CA ALA A 245 -10.14 10.69 -7.84
C ALA A 245 -11.40 9.91 -7.36
N PHE A 246 -12.45 9.85 -8.17
CA PHE A 246 -13.68 9.09 -7.91
C PHE A 246 -13.65 7.68 -8.51
N GLY A 247 -12.58 7.30 -9.20
CA GLY A 247 -12.46 6.02 -9.91
C GLY A 247 -13.21 5.97 -11.24
N ARG A 248 -13.65 7.11 -11.78
CA ARG A 248 -14.32 7.18 -13.09
C ARG A 248 -13.28 7.36 -14.20
N SER A 249 -13.54 6.79 -15.37
CA SER A 249 -12.62 6.91 -16.50
C SER A 249 -12.49 8.36 -16.97
N VAL A 250 -11.24 8.81 -17.15
CA VAL A 250 -10.91 10.14 -17.67
C VAL A 250 -10.62 10.03 -19.16
N HIS A 251 -11.43 10.72 -19.97
CA HIS A 251 -11.22 10.80 -21.42
C HIS A 251 -10.14 11.84 -21.74
N ARG A 252 -8.89 11.50 -21.47
CA ARG A 252 -7.71 12.28 -21.83
C ARG A 252 -6.73 11.41 -22.60
N GLU A 253 -6.24 11.95 -23.72
CA GLU A 253 -5.21 11.29 -24.52
C GLU A 253 -3.83 11.59 -23.91
N MET A 254 -3.03 10.55 -23.77
CA MET A 254 -1.73 10.61 -23.12
C MET A 254 -0.87 9.45 -23.58
N GLU A 255 0.39 9.73 -23.89
CA GLU A 255 1.37 8.69 -24.25
C GLU A 255 1.97 8.07 -22.99
N VAL A 256 1.80 6.76 -22.86
CA VAL A 256 2.30 5.96 -21.74
C VAL A 256 3.31 4.96 -22.26
N VAL A 257 4.42 4.83 -21.55
CA VAL A 257 5.44 3.81 -21.80
C VAL A 257 5.47 2.80 -20.66
N ALA A 258 5.99 1.61 -20.96
CA ALA A 258 6.20 0.55 -19.98
C ALA A 258 7.69 0.29 -19.79
N SER A 259 8.10 0.11 -18.54
CA SER A 259 9.48 -0.26 -18.16
C SER A 259 9.46 -1.42 -17.15
N LEU A 260 10.56 -2.16 -17.08
CA LEU A 260 10.74 -3.25 -16.12
C LEU A 260 11.61 -2.79 -14.97
N LEU A 261 11.10 -2.96 -13.76
CA LEU A 261 11.78 -2.63 -12.51
C LEU A 261 11.94 -3.88 -11.66
N TYR A 262 12.90 -3.85 -10.75
CA TYR A 262 12.94 -4.82 -9.66
C TYR A 262 11.88 -4.50 -8.61
N ALA A 263 11.16 -5.52 -8.13
CA ALA A 263 9.99 -5.33 -7.27
C ALA A 263 10.34 -4.83 -5.84
N ASP A 264 11.52 -5.16 -5.36
CA ASP A 264 12.07 -4.85 -4.03
C ASP A 264 12.73 -3.46 -3.97
N SER A 265 13.55 -3.11 -4.97
CA SER A 265 14.28 -1.83 -4.98
C SER A 265 13.61 -0.73 -5.81
N GLY A 266 12.67 -1.08 -6.70
CA GLY A 266 12.12 -0.16 -7.69
C GLY A 266 13.12 0.30 -8.75
N THR A 267 14.34 -0.23 -8.76
CA THR A 267 15.37 0.19 -9.73
C THR A 267 15.12 -0.42 -11.10
N PRO A 268 15.45 0.27 -12.20
CA PRO A 268 15.33 -0.28 -13.54
C PRO A 268 16.12 -1.57 -13.70
N VAL A 269 15.55 -2.52 -14.44
CA VAL A 269 16.27 -3.72 -14.84
C VAL A 269 17.18 -3.34 -16.01
N GLU A 270 18.49 -3.38 -15.79
CA GLU A 270 19.47 -3.01 -16.83
C GLU A 270 19.65 -4.11 -17.88
N LYS A 271 20.08 -3.72 -19.08
CA LYS A 271 20.55 -4.68 -20.08
C LYS A 271 21.82 -5.35 -19.55
N THR A 272 21.86 -6.67 -19.49
CA THR A 272 23.09 -7.38 -19.13
C THR A 272 24.10 -7.23 -20.28
N ARG A 273 25.41 -7.25 -19.97
CA ARG A 273 26.46 -7.10 -21.00
C ARG A 273 26.41 -8.20 -22.08
N ASP A 274 25.83 -9.35 -21.75
CA ASP A 274 25.71 -10.52 -22.63
C ASP A 274 24.40 -10.56 -23.44
N ASP A 275 23.35 -9.84 -23.02
CA ASP A 275 22.06 -9.79 -23.74
C ASP A 275 21.89 -8.42 -24.42
N ALA A 276 21.97 -8.38 -25.77
CA ALA A 276 21.78 -7.15 -26.57
C ALA A 276 20.32 -6.63 -26.57
N GLU A 277 19.40 -7.39 -26.00
CA GLU A 277 17.95 -7.18 -26.04
C GLU A 277 17.47 -6.33 -24.84
N ALA A 278 16.45 -5.49 -25.06
CA ALA A 278 15.87 -4.71 -23.97
C ALA A 278 15.10 -5.60 -22.98
N PRO A 279 15.12 -5.30 -21.66
CA PRO A 279 14.51 -6.12 -20.61
C PRO A 279 13.00 -6.34 -20.79
N LEU A 280 12.31 -5.35 -21.36
CA LEU A 280 10.89 -5.38 -21.68
C LEU A 280 10.66 -4.97 -23.13
N LEU A 281 9.97 -5.83 -23.87
CA LEU A 281 9.64 -5.65 -25.27
C LEU A 281 8.14 -5.50 -25.46
N THR A 282 7.75 -4.67 -26.42
CA THR A 282 6.38 -4.54 -26.89
C THR A 282 6.28 -5.15 -28.28
N SER A 283 5.23 -5.95 -28.50
CA SER A 283 4.98 -6.58 -29.80
C SER A 283 3.95 -5.80 -30.60
N CYS A 284 4.33 -5.32 -31.78
CA CYS A 284 3.47 -4.60 -32.72
C CYS A 284 3.66 -5.16 -34.13
N ASP A 285 2.56 -5.55 -34.78
CA ASP A 285 2.56 -6.13 -36.15
C ASP A 285 3.52 -7.31 -36.35
N GLY A 286 3.75 -8.11 -35.31
CA GLY A 286 4.65 -9.26 -35.33
C GLY A 286 6.14 -8.93 -35.17
N LEU A 287 6.48 -7.64 -35.02
CA LEU A 287 7.82 -7.17 -34.69
C LEU A 287 7.94 -6.86 -33.18
N GLU A 288 9.16 -6.92 -32.67
CA GLU A 288 9.48 -6.66 -31.26
C GLU A 288 10.33 -5.39 -31.15
N TYR A 289 9.91 -4.48 -30.27
CA TYR A 289 10.59 -3.22 -30.01
C TYR A 289 10.82 -3.08 -28.50
N PRO A 290 11.88 -2.37 -28.05
CA PRO A 290 11.97 -1.95 -26.66
C PRO A 290 10.70 -1.18 -26.26
N SER A 291 10.10 -1.53 -25.12
CA SER A 291 8.82 -0.95 -24.71
C SER A 291 8.88 0.55 -24.41
N THR A 292 10.07 1.05 -24.09
CA THR A 292 10.35 2.48 -23.92
C THR A 292 10.33 3.26 -25.24
N ASP A 293 10.62 2.60 -26.35
CA ASP A 293 10.79 3.24 -27.67
C ASP A 293 9.45 3.27 -28.44
N ARG A 294 8.43 2.58 -27.90
CA ARG A 294 7.07 2.50 -28.46
C ARG A 294 6.05 2.92 -27.41
N PRO A 295 5.82 4.24 -27.21
CA PRO A 295 4.72 4.71 -26.40
C PRO A 295 3.38 4.21 -26.95
N VAL A 296 2.45 3.93 -26.03
CA VAL A 296 1.07 3.57 -26.35
C VAL A 296 0.18 4.73 -25.93
N MET A 297 -0.69 5.17 -26.84
CA MET A 297 -1.64 6.24 -26.58
C MET A 297 -2.83 5.72 -25.77
N LEU A 298 -3.15 6.36 -24.65
CA LEU A 298 -4.40 6.16 -23.92
C LEU A 298 -5.57 6.69 -24.76
N LEU A 299 -6.36 5.79 -25.34
CA LEU A 299 -7.56 6.13 -26.09
C LEU A 299 -8.76 6.08 -25.16
N ARG A 300 -9.46 7.21 -25.01
CA ARG A 300 -10.61 7.34 -24.08
C ARG A 300 -10.25 6.94 -22.64
N GLY A 301 -9.00 7.14 -22.23
CA GLY A 301 -8.50 6.79 -20.90
C GLY A 301 -8.08 5.32 -20.74
N ARG A 302 -7.95 4.54 -21.81
CA ARG A 302 -7.56 3.13 -21.78
C ARG A 302 -6.45 2.82 -22.77
N ALA A 303 -5.51 1.95 -22.39
CA ALA A 303 -4.47 1.43 -23.28
C ALA A 303 -4.19 -0.03 -22.92
N THR A 304 -4.04 -0.85 -23.96
CA THR A 304 -3.62 -2.25 -23.81
C THR A 304 -2.18 -2.39 -24.25
N PHE A 305 -1.33 -2.86 -23.34
CA PHE A 305 0.08 -3.13 -23.60
C PHE A 305 0.28 -4.63 -23.86
N LYS A 306 0.82 -4.98 -25.03
CA LYS A 306 1.22 -6.35 -25.37
C LYS A 306 2.72 -6.51 -25.15
N LEU A 307 3.09 -7.14 -24.04
CA LEU A 307 4.43 -7.12 -23.50
C LEU A 307 5.10 -8.49 -23.52
N LYS A 308 6.43 -8.48 -23.51
CA LYS A 308 7.33 -9.63 -23.38
C LYS A 308 8.49 -9.26 -22.48
N ILE A 309 8.77 -10.06 -21.47
CA ILE A 309 9.97 -9.90 -20.64
C ILE A 309 11.08 -10.76 -21.26
N SER A 310 12.19 -10.16 -21.67
CA SER A 310 13.33 -10.88 -22.26
C SER A 310 14.26 -11.48 -21.20
N GLN A 311 14.22 -10.95 -19.97
CA GLN A 311 15.06 -11.38 -18.86
C GLN A 311 14.38 -12.42 -17.97
N LEU A 312 15.21 -13.31 -17.44
CA LEU A 312 14.79 -14.33 -16.47
C LEU A 312 15.10 -13.87 -15.06
N SER A 313 14.16 -14.07 -14.14
CA SER A 313 14.42 -13.81 -12.72
C SER A 313 15.61 -14.62 -12.20
N SER A 314 15.84 -15.83 -12.71
CA SER A 314 17.00 -16.66 -12.37
C SER A 314 18.35 -16.10 -12.84
N LYS A 315 18.36 -15.18 -13.82
CA LYS A 315 19.56 -14.44 -14.23
C LYS A 315 19.77 -13.17 -13.39
N CYS A 316 18.81 -12.83 -12.53
CA CYS A 316 18.80 -11.62 -11.71
C CYS A 316 18.62 -11.99 -10.23
N ASP A 317 19.40 -12.94 -9.74
CA ASP A 317 19.41 -13.40 -8.34
C ASP A 317 18.04 -13.84 -7.80
N ASN A 318 17.18 -14.34 -8.67
CA ASN A 318 15.78 -14.70 -8.38
C ASN A 318 14.92 -13.53 -7.88
N ARG A 319 15.35 -12.29 -8.11
CA ARG A 319 14.56 -11.10 -7.80
C ARG A 319 13.28 -11.08 -8.63
N LEU A 320 12.23 -10.56 -8.03
CA LEU A 320 10.94 -10.39 -8.70
C LEU A 320 10.98 -9.09 -9.51
N PHE A 321 10.23 -9.09 -10.61
CA PHE A 321 10.09 -7.89 -11.44
C PHE A 321 8.74 -7.22 -11.23
N ARG A 322 8.61 -5.98 -11.66
CA ARG A 322 7.33 -5.29 -11.86
C ARG A 322 7.38 -4.52 -13.16
N VAL A 323 6.24 -4.46 -13.85
CA VAL A 323 6.07 -3.53 -14.97
C VAL A 323 5.58 -2.20 -14.39
N CYS A 324 6.31 -1.13 -14.68
CA CYS A 324 5.93 0.24 -14.36
C CYS A 324 5.45 0.93 -15.63
N PHE A 325 4.25 1.49 -15.58
CA PHE A 325 3.65 2.31 -16.61
C PHE A 325 3.70 3.76 -16.17
N HIS A 326 4.23 4.62 -17.04
CA HIS A 326 4.38 6.04 -16.72
C HIS A 326 4.27 6.91 -17.98
N PRO A 327 4.03 8.21 -17.83
CA PRO A 327 4.01 9.17 -18.93
C PRO A 327 5.32 9.16 -19.70
N LEU A 328 5.29 9.25 -21.03
CA LEU A 328 6.50 9.47 -21.82
C LEU A 328 7.06 10.88 -21.59
N HIS A 329 6.16 11.87 -21.61
CA HIS A 329 6.47 13.29 -21.49
C HIS A 329 5.97 13.83 -20.14
N GLY A 330 6.74 14.76 -19.55
CA GLY A 330 6.35 15.46 -18.31
C GLY A 330 7.09 15.00 -17.06
N GLN A 331 6.74 15.63 -15.94
CA GLN A 331 7.28 15.29 -14.63
C GLN A 331 6.75 13.93 -14.17
N ARG A 332 7.59 13.14 -13.49
CA ARG A 332 7.17 11.88 -12.89
C ARG A 332 6.41 12.15 -11.61
N TYR A 333 5.09 12.05 -11.70
CA TYR A 333 4.20 12.12 -10.55
C TYR A 333 3.84 10.72 -10.06
N PRO A 334 3.92 10.42 -8.75
CA PRO A 334 3.59 9.09 -8.21
C PRO A 334 2.19 8.60 -8.56
N PHE A 335 1.21 9.52 -8.65
CA PHE A 335 -0.17 9.19 -9.03
C PHE A 335 -0.37 9.00 -10.54
N LEU A 336 0.60 9.37 -11.39
CA LEU A 336 0.59 9.03 -12.82
C LEU A 336 1.46 7.82 -13.15
N GLU A 337 1.93 7.10 -12.14
CA GLU A 337 2.62 5.83 -12.28
C GLU A 337 1.71 4.67 -11.86
N ALA A 338 1.69 3.60 -12.66
CA ALA A 338 0.98 2.38 -12.34
C ALA A 338 1.93 1.18 -12.35
N TYR A 339 1.77 0.30 -11.37
CA TYR A 339 2.67 -0.83 -11.16
C TYR A 339 1.91 -2.15 -11.20
N SER A 340 2.46 -3.13 -11.92
CA SER A 340 1.97 -4.51 -11.85
C SER A 340 2.23 -5.14 -10.49
N CYS A 341 1.51 -6.22 -10.18
CA CYS A 341 1.94 -7.12 -9.11
C CYS A 341 3.37 -7.65 -9.41
N PRO A 342 4.11 -8.09 -8.37
CA PRO A 342 5.40 -8.73 -8.57
C PRO A 342 5.29 -9.90 -9.54
N ILE A 343 6.24 -10.02 -10.47
CA ILE A 343 6.27 -11.02 -11.52
C ILE A 343 7.47 -11.92 -11.32
N ARG A 344 7.21 -13.23 -11.22
CA ARG A 344 8.18 -14.31 -11.34
C ARG A 344 8.16 -14.79 -12.79
N CYS A 345 9.27 -14.58 -13.49
CA CYS A 345 9.39 -14.98 -14.90
C CYS A 345 9.30 -16.51 -15.11
N ILE A 346 9.46 -17.34 -14.08
CA ILE A 346 9.53 -18.79 -14.23
C ILE A 346 8.14 -19.42 -14.07
N SER A 347 7.48 -19.79 -15.17
CA SER A 347 6.43 -20.81 -15.14
C SER A 347 6.87 -22.04 -15.95
N ARG A 348 7.44 -23.02 -15.25
CA ARG A 348 7.39 -24.41 -15.74
C ARG A 348 5.93 -24.84 -15.58
N ASN A 349 5.15 -24.74 -16.65
CA ASN A 349 3.87 -25.42 -16.69
C ASN A 349 4.16 -26.94 -16.66
N ARG A 350 4.30 -27.52 -15.46
CA ARG A 350 4.06 -28.95 -15.26
C ARG A 350 2.55 -29.08 -15.30
N SER A 351 2.03 -29.24 -16.51
CA SER A 351 0.69 -29.75 -16.70
C SER A 351 0.59 -31.07 -15.95
N ASN A 352 -0.04 -31.09 -14.78
CA ASN A 352 -0.68 -32.30 -14.30
C ASN A 352 -1.89 -32.50 -15.22
N ARG A 353 -1.64 -33.11 -16.39
CA ARG A 353 -2.72 -33.68 -17.19
C ARG A 353 -3.38 -34.75 -16.33
N THR A 354 -4.53 -34.44 -15.78
CA THR A 354 -5.48 -35.46 -15.38
C THR A 354 -5.97 -36.13 -16.67
N LEU A 355 -5.49 -37.35 -16.93
CA LEU A 355 -6.08 -38.24 -17.91
C LEU A 355 -7.50 -38.58 -17.44
N GLY A 356 -8.52 -38.16 -18.21
CA GLY A 356 -9.89 -38.65 -18.03
C GLY A 356 -10.97 -37.91 -18.83
N PHE A 357 -11.31 -38.46 -20.01
CA PHE A 357 -12.61 -38.45 -20.74
C PHE A 357 -13.48 -37.18 -20.74
N GLY A 358 -13.94 -36.60 -21.86
CA GLY A 358 -14.04 -37.05 -23.24
C GLY A 358 -14.69 -35.95 -24.10
N LYS A 359 -14.53 -36.08 -25.42
CA LYS A 359 -14.91 -35.16 -26.50
C LYS A 359 -16.41 -34.81 -26.55
N ARG A 360 -16.71 -33.58 -26.96
CA ARG A 360 -17.66 -33.12 -28.01
C ARG A 360 -17.76 -31.59 -27.87
N SER A 361 -17.88 -30.74 -28.88
CA SER A 361 -17.74 -30.73 -30.33
C SER A 361 -17.85 -29.24 -30.68
N LEU A 362 -17.15 -28.79 -31.71
CA LEU A 362 -17.22 -27.44 -32.28
C LEU A 362 -18.68 -27.04 -32.62
N SER A 363 -19.00 -25.75 -32.51
CA SER A 363 -19.71 -25.00 -33.55
C SER A 363 -19.43 -23.50 -33.45
N THR A 364 -18.82 -22.99 -34.51
CA THR A 364 -18.68 -21.58 -34.86
C THR A 364 -20.04 -21.01 -35.31
N THR A 365 -20.07 -19.67 -35.43
CA THR A 365 -20.86 -18.85 -36.37
C THR A 365 -22.21 -18.24 -35.96
N VAL A 366 -22.21 -16.88 -35.98
CA VAL A 366 -23.19 -15.95 -36.61
C VAL A 366 -24.10 -15.12 -35.67
N LEU A 367 -23.70 -13.84 -35.56
CA LEU A 367 -24.44 -12.56 -35.72
C LEU A 367 -25.83 -12.32 -35.08
N LEU A 368 -25.95 -11.13 -34.46
CA LEU A 368 -26.97 -10.06 -34.65
C LEU A 368 -28.33 -10.48 -35.28
N ASP A 369 -29.51 -10.05 -34.85
CA ASP A 369 -29.90 -8.78 -34.23
C ASP A 369 -31.36 -8.87 -33.72
N GLU A 370 -31.79 -7.82 -33.02
CA GLU A 370 -33.16 -7.26 -32.98
C GLU A 370 -34.34 -7.99 -32.30
N ILE A 371 -34.67 -7.47 -31.11
CA ILE A 371 -35.93 -6.81 -30.71
C ILE A 371 -37.22 -7.33 -31.40
N HIS A 372 -38.19 -7.82 -30.60
CA HIS A 372 -39.53 -7.20 -30.41
C HIS A 372 -40.53 -8.10 -29.65
N LEU A 373 -41.36 -7.42 -28.84
CA LEU A 373 -42.71 -7.77 -28.36
C LEU A 373 -42.80 -8.69 -27.12
N LEU A 374 -42.97 -8.14 -25.91
CA LEU A 374 -44.20 -7.59 -25.29
C LEU A 374 -45.21 -8.64 -24.79
N LYS A 375 -45.38 -8.57 -23.47
CA LYS A 375 -46.64 -8.50 -22.70
C LYS A 375 -47.23 -9.76 -22.06
N ALA A 376 -47.74 -9.44 -20.87
CA ALA A 376 -48.76 -10.10 -20.04
C ALA A 376 -48.31 -11.36 -19.29
N SER A 377 -48.65 -11.60 -18.03
CA SER A 377 -49.08 -10.83 -16.85
C SER A 377 -49.46 -11.90 -15.79
N ASP A 378 -49.61 -11.47 -14.55
CA ASP A 378 -50.36 -12.09 -13.45
C ASP A 378 -49.74 -13.21 -12.61
N GLY A 379 -49.74 -12.94 -11.30
CA GLY A 379 -49.52 -13.95 -10.25
C GLY A 379 -49.02 -13.41 -8.91
N LEU A 380 -49.67 -12.40 -8.33
CA LEU A 380 -49.48 -11.94 -6.94
C LEU A 380 -50.09 -12.95 -5.95
N GLN A 381 -49.35 -13.36 -4.91
CA GLN A 381 -49.96 -13.65 -3.60
C GLN A 381 -48.93 -13.44 -2.46
N ALA A 382 -49.25 -12.50 -1.60
CA ALA A 382 -48.54 -12.12 -0.38
C ALA A 382 -48.93 -13.01 0.82
N ILE A 383 -48.03 -13.19 1.80
CA ILE A 383 -48.37 -13.30 3.23
C ILE A 383 -47.32 -12.55 4.07
N ARG A 384 -47.82 -11.68 4.95
CA ARG A 384 -47.15 -10.83 5.94
C ARG A 384 -46.65 -11.58 7.18
N ASP A 385 -45.56 -11.04 7.75
CA ASP A 385 -45.26 -10.67 9.14
C ASP A 385 -46.08 -11.27 10.30
N VAL A 386 -45.40 -11.60 11.41
CA VAL A 386 -45.67 -11.03 12.74
C VAL A 386 -44.44 -11.24 13.67
N TYR A 387 -44.09 -10.16 14.38
CA TYR A 387 -43.08 -9.99 15.41
C TYR A 387 -43.27 -10.88 16.67
N GLY A 388 -42.16 -11.18 17.35
CA GLY A 388 -42.13 -11.75 18.70
C GLY A 388 -40.83 -11.46 19.42
N ASN A 389 -40.82 -10.36 20.17
CA ASN A 389 -39.75 -9.80 20.98
C ASN A 389 -39.44 -10.70 22.20
N GLY A 390 -38.15 -10.86 22.56
CA GLY A 390 -37.72 -11.70 23.68
C GLY A 390 -36.31 -11.34 24.17
N GLN A 391 -36.27 -10.35 25.06
CA GLN A 391 -35.13 -9.73 25.73
C GLN A 391 -34.44 -10.65 26.77
N LEU A 392 -33.11 -10.79 26.71
CA LEU A 392 -32.26 -11.06 27.90
C LEU A 392 -30.92 -10.32 27.79
N LYS A 393 -30.54 -9.69 28.90
CA LYS A 393 -29.40 -8.78 29.11
C LYS A 393 -28.11 -9.51 29.51
N ALA A 394 -27.02 -8.73 29.42
CA ALA A 394 -25.70 -8.84 30.07
C ALA A 394 -24.65 -9.63 29.26
N SER A 395 -23.40 -9.20 29.10
CA SER A 395 -22.66 -8.00 29.54
C SER A 395 -21.24 -8.10 28.95
N ASN A 396 -20.58 -6.95 28.81
CA ASN A 396 -19.12 -6.71 28.78
C ASN A 396 -18.35 -6.77 27.43
N GLN A 397 -18.01 -5.57 26.97
CA GLN A 397 -16.67 -5.05 26.65
C GLN A 397 -15.66 -6.00 25.98
N SER A 398 -15.23 -5.64 24.77
CA SER A 398 -13.87 -5.13 24.51
C SER A 398 -13.70 -4.75 23.04
N ASP A 399 -13.45 -3.47 22.80
CA ASP A 399 -12.94 -2.92 21.57
C ASP A 399 -11.48 -3.36 21.38
N LEU A 400 -11.16 -4.01 20.24
CA LEU A 400 -9.78 -4.23 19.82
C LEU A 400 -9.54 -3.53 18.49
N LYS A 401 -9.15 -2.27 18.64
CA LYS A 401 -8.58 -1.39 17.64
C LYS A 401 -7.13 -1.85 17.42
N CYS A 402 -6.83 -2.48 16.29
CA CYS A 402 -5.45 -2.81 15.90
C CYS A 402 -4.83 -1.62 15.16
N SER A 403 -3.92 -0.91 15.83
CA SER A 403 -2.96 0.01 15.21
C SER A 403 -1.55 -0.50 15.49
N PRO A 404 -0.69 -0.67 14.47
CA PRO A 404 0.69 -1.09 14.64
C PRO A 404 1.58 0.13 14.93
N GLN A 405 2.33 0.09 16.03
CA GLN A 405 3.46 0.98 16.24
C GLN A 405 4.75 0.21 15.95
N SER A 406 5.48 0.65 14.92
CA SER A 406 6.93 0.50 14.86
C SER A 406 7.56 1.74 15.49
N LYS A 407 8.54 1.53 16.39
CA LYS A 407 9.59 2.51 16.66
C LYS A 407 10.93 1.78 16.76
N HIS A 408 11.90 2.39 16.09
CA HIS A 408 13.31 2.03 16.07
C HIS A 408 13.97 2.18 17.45
N PHE A 409 15.03 1.40 17.62
CA PHE A 409 16.00 1.37 18.70
C PHE A 409 16.51 2.76 19.12
N LYS A 410 16.47 3.02 20.44
CA LYS A 410 17.51 3.75 21.16
C LYS A 410 17.87 2.90 22.38
N VAL A 411 19.12 2.47 22.45
CA VAL A 411 19.67 1.74 23.61
C VAL A 411 19.75 2.73 24.77
N GLU A 412 18.81 2.61 25.70
CA GLU A 412 19.02 3.02 27.08
C GLU A 412 18.28 2.05 27.99
N ASP A 413 19.06 1.51 28.92
CA ASP A 413 18.76 0.43 29.83
C ASP A 413 17.60 0.79 30.78
N ASN A 414 16.44 0.15 30.63
CA ASN A 414 15.77 -0.64 31.67
C ASN A 414 14.26 -0.85 31.40
N ARG A 415 13.91 -2.14 31.32
CA ARG A 415 12.77 -2.80 31.98
C ARG A 415 11.35 -2.36 31.59
N SER A 416 10.81 -2.97 30.52
CA SER A 416 9.52 -3.70 30.54
C SER A 416 9.10 -4.21 29.15
N THR A 417 9.63 -5.38 28.77
CA THR A 417 9.09 -6.18 27.65
C THR A 417 9.10 -7.67 28.04
N THR A 418 8.35 -8.02 29.08
CA THR A 418 8.10 -9.41 29.47
C THR A 418 6.68 -9.76 29.07
N GLU A 419 6.47 -10.27 27.85
CA GLU A 419 5.28 -11.11 27.53
C GLU A 419 5.39 -11.94 26.24
N ALA A 420 6.54 -11.94 25.54
CA ALA A 420 6.82 -12.89 24.43
C ALA A 420 8.03 -13.82 24.69
N VAL A 421 8.56 -13.84 25.92
CA VAL A 421 9.72 -14.66 26.31
C VAL A 421 9.27 -15.66 27.37
N ALA A 422 8.49 -16.67 26.96
CA ALA A 422 8.19 -17.81 27.83
C ALA A 422 9.05 -19.04 27.50
N ASN A 423 9.64 -19.12 26.31
CA ASN A 423 10.69 -20.09 25.95
C ASN A 423 11.81 -19.32 25.25
N GLY A 424 12.59 -18.59 26.04
CA GLY A 424 13.51 -17.55 25.55
C GLY A 424 14.50 -18.05 24.50
N SER A 425 14.83 -17.16 23.57
CA SER A 425 16.03 -17.26 22.74
C SER A 425 17.20 -17.49 23.70
N SER A 426 17.69 -18.72 23.72
CA SER A 426 18.92 -19.04 24.43
C SER A 426 20.06 -18.21 23.82
N GLU A 427 21.14 -17.98 24.57
CA GLU A 427 22.36 -17.33 24.03
C GLU A 427 22.82 -18.01 22.72
N GLN A 428 22.58 -19.32 22.62
CA GLN A 428 22.81 -20.14 21.43
C GLN A 428 21.89 -19.81 20.24
N ASP A 429 20.63 -19.43 20.46
CA ASP A 429 19.72 -19.00 19.37
C ASP A 429 20.16 -17.65 18.79
N LEU A 430 20.70 -16.76 19.63
CA LEU A 430 21.25 -15.48 19.18
C LEU A 430 22.53 -15.67 18.36
N GLU A 431 23.45 -16.55 18.79
CA GLU A 431 24.65 -16.90 18.03
C GLU A 431 24.32 -17.45 16.64
N ILE A 432 23.25 -18.23 16.52
CA ILE A 432 22.78 -18.75 15.23
C ILE A 432 22.21 -17.64 14.36
N LEU A 433 21.45 -16.70 14.93
CA LEU A 433 20.95 -15.53 14.19
C LEU A 433 22.09 -14.63 13.71
N HIS A 434 23.12 -14.41 14.54
CA HIS A 434 24.36 -13.73 14.13
C HIS A 434 25.06 -14.47 12.99
N GLY A 435 25.15 -15.81 13.09
CA GLY A 435 25.72 -16.66 12.04
C GLY A 435 24.94 -16.64 10.72
N ILE A 436 23.61 -16.44 10.77
CA ILE A 436 22.74 -16.30 9.59
C ILE A 436 22.86 -14.90 8.98
N ALA A 437 22.92 -13.86 9.81
CA ALA A 437 23.14 -12.48 9.38
C ALA A 437 24.52 -12.27 8.73
N GLY A 438 25.50 -13.11 9.11
CA GLY A 438 26.88 -13.02 8.64
C GLY A 438 27.65 -11.84 9.25
N CYS A 439 27.20 -11.34 10.40
CA CYS A 439 27.73 -10.15 11.05
C CYS A 439 28.55 -10.48 12.31
N GLY A 440 29.37 -9.52 12.75
CA GLY A 440 29.92 -9.46 14.11
C GLY A 440 28.98 -8.71 15.05
N ASP A 441 29.53 -7.87 15.93
CA ASP A 441 28.77 -7.16 16.97
C ASP A 441 27.84 -6.03 16.44
N ASP A 442 28.11 -5.50 15.23
CA ASP A 442 27.30 -4.44 14.60
C ASP A 442 26.45 -4.97 13.43
N LEU A 443 25.16 -4.61 13.40
CA LEU A 443 24.16 -5.15 12.46
C LEU A 443 23.68 -4.06 11.48
N GLY A 444 24.21 -4.10 10.25
CA GLY A 444 23.83 -3.21 9.15
C GLY A 444 22.49 -3.59 8.49
N ARG A 445 22.02 -2.75 7.55
CA ARG A 445 20.74 -2.97 6.86
C ARG A 445 20.72 -4.26 6.04
N GLU A 446 21.82 -4.57 5.34
CA GLU A 446 21.92 -5.76 4.49
C GLU A 446 22.03 -7.05 5.32
N GLU A 447 22.70 -7.00 6.46
CA GLU A 447 22.78 -8.08 7.45
C GLU A 447 21.41 -8.31 8.10
N PHE A 448 20.70 -7.24 8.44
CA PHE A 448 19.32 -7.31 8.95
C PHE A 448 18.39 -7.94 7.94
N ASP A 449 18.43 -7.51 6.68
CA ASP A 449 17.57 -8.05 5.64
C ASP A 449 17.83 -9.56 5.47
N ARG A 450 19.10 -9.99 5.39
CA ARG A 450 19.46 -11.42 5.31
C ARG A 450 18.91 -12.23 6.48
N MET A 451 19.07 -11.74 7.71
CA MET A 451 18.49 -12.36 8.90
C MET A 451 16.96 -12.39 8.82
N TRP A 452 16.33 -11.29 8.40
CA TRP A 452 14.89 -11.13 8.39
C TRP A 452 14.21 -12.01 7.35
N TYR A 453 14.78 -12.16 6.17
CA TYR A 453 14.28 -13.08 5.13
C TYR A 453 14.33 -14.56 5.56
N TRP A 454 15.15 -14.93 6.54
CA TRP A 454 15.10 -16.24 7.16
C TRP A 454 14.13 -16.28 8.36
N LEU A 455 14.20 -15.27 9.23
CA LEU A 455 13.44 -15.20 10.47
C LEU A 455 11.94 -15.01 10.24
N TYR A 456 11.55 -14.22 9.24
CA TYR A 456 10.15 -13.94 8.93
C TYR A 456 9.38 -15.21 8.52
N PRO A 457 9.86 -16.05 7.58
CA PRO A 457 9.23 -17.35 7.29
C PRO A 457 9.13 -18.27 8.51
N VAL A 458 10.14 -18.29 9.39
CA VAL A 458 10.10 -19.06 10.64
C VAL A 458 9.04 -18.52 11.59
N ALA A 459 8.99 -17.20 11.79
CA ALA A 459 7.96 -16.55 12.61
C ALA A 459 6.55 -16.78 12.03
N PHE A 460 6.41 -16.75 10.72
CA PHE A 460 5.16 -17.07 10.01
C PHE A 460 4.76 -18.55 10.17
N ALA A 461 5.71 -19.47 10.15
CA ALA A 461 5.42 -20.88 10.46
C ALA A 461 4.97 -21.05 11.92
N LEU A 462 5.64 -20.37 12.85
CA LEU A 462 5.31 -20.38 14.27
C LEU A 462 3.98 -19.66 14.59
N SER A 463 3.49 -18.78 13.73
CA SER A 463 2.15 -18.17 13.91
C SER A 463 1.02 -19.16 13.67
N LYS A 464 1.28 -20.29 12.96
CA LYS A 464 0.30 -21.35 12.75
C LYS A 464 0.11 -22.18 14.02
N ASP A 465 -1.12 -22.27 14.52
CA ASP A 465 -1.48 -22.96 15.78
C ASP A 465 -0.94 -24.38 15.93
N ARG A 466 -0.83 -25.11 14.81
CA ARG A 466 -0.34 -26.49 14.80
C ARG A 466 1.17 -26.59 15.10
N ILE A 467 1.97 -25.66 14.57
CA ILE A 467 3.42 -25.60 14.80
C ILE A 467 3.69 -24.91 16.15
N ASN A 468 2.96 -23.84 16.45
CA ASN A 468 3.08 -23.13 17.73
C ASN A 468 2.90 -24.05 18.95
N ARG A 469 1.91 -24.97 18.88
CA ARG A 469 1.64 -25.94 19.94
C ARG A 469 2.80 -26.90 20.21
N ILE A 470 3.47 -27.40 19.17
CA ILE A 470 4.65 -28.28 19.34
C ILE A 470 5.90 -27.50 19.72
N TRP A 471 6.04 -26.25 19.27
CA TRP A 471 7.13 -25.34 19.67
C TRP A 471 7.08 -24.98 21.15
N LYS A 472 5.88 -24.69 21.67
CA LYS A 472 5.67 -24.33 23.09
C LYS A 472 5.73 -25.52 24.05
N CYS A 473 5.76 -26.75 23.54
CA CYS A 473 5.73 -27.94 24.37
C CYS A 473 7.09 -28.13 25.07
N LEU A 474 7.09 -27.97 26.40
CA LEU A 474 8.30 -28.08 27.22
C LEU A 474 8.65 -29.54 27.59
N SER A 475 7.69 -30.47 27.52
CA SER A 475 7.93 -31.87 27.80
C SER A 475 6.87 -32.78 27.13
N PRO A 476 7.25 -33.61 26.14
CA PRO A 476 8.58 -33.67 25.52
C PRO A 476 8.83 -32.43 24.62
N LYS A 477 10.09 -31.97 24.53
CA LYS A 477 10.47 -30.90 23.60
C LYS A 477 10.42 -31.46 22.17
N TRP A 478 9.49 -30.98 21.36
CA TRP A 478 9.25 -31.51 20.01
C TRP A 478 10.14 -30.84 18.96
N ILE A 479 10.26 -29.52 19.03
CA ILE A 479 11.15 -28.73 18.17
C ILE A 479 12.32 -28.28 19.03
N GLU A 480 13.53 -28.66 18.63
CA GLU A 480 14.74 -28.31 19.39
C GLU A 480 15.05 -26.81 19.33
N GLY A 481 14.62 -26.13 18.27
CA GLY A 481 14.78 -24.70 18.12
C GLY A 481 15.53 -24.35 16.85
N PHE A 482 16.37 -23.33 16.95
CA PHE A 482 17.35 -23.01 15.93
C PHE A 482 18.57 -23.88 16.23
N VAL A 483 18.74 -24.94 15.43
CA VAL A 483 19.84 -25.90 15.61
C VAL A 483 20.43 -26.20 14.24
N THR A 484 21.75 -26.19 14.17
CA THR A 484 22.50 -26.53 12.96
C THR A 484 22.33 -28.00 12.58
N ARG A 485 22.75 -28.33 11.35
CA ARG A 485 22.71 -29.72 10.89
C ARG A 485 23.61 -30.60 11.77
N GLU A 486 24.77 -30.09 12.12
CA GLU A 486 25.83 -30.76 12.86
C GLU A 486 25.43 -30.99 14.32
N GLU A 487 24.79 -30.00 14.95
CA GLU A 487 24.25 -30.14 16.32
C GLU A 487 23.12 -31.16 16.36
N ALA A 488 22.22 -31.17 15.37
CA ALA A 488 21.16 -32.18 15.29
C ALA A 488 21.72 -33.60 15.07
N GLU A 489 22.76 -33.75 14.23
CA GLU A 489 23.46 -35.03 14.08
C GLU A 489 24.18 -35.45 15.37
N SER A 490 24.71 -34.49 16.14
CA SER A 490 25.36 -34.75 17.42
C SER A 490 24.36 -35.17 18.49
N ALA A 491 23.17 -34.56 18.55
CA ALA A 491 22.08 -34.99 19.43
C ALA A 491 21.68 -36.45 19.14
N LEU A 492 21.64 -36.85 17.87
CA LEU A 492 21.33 -38.23 17.45
C LEU A 492 22.52 -39.20 17.62
N LYS A 493 23.72 -38.71 17.93
CA LYS A 493 24.92 -39.50 18.26
C LYS A 493 25.21 -39.31 19.76
N GLY A 494 24.45 -40.00 20.62
CA GLY A 494 24.63 -39.90 22.07
C GLY A 494 26.03 -40.34 22.56
N PRO A 495 26.30 -40.27 23.88
CA PRO A 495 27.63 -40.54 24.46
C PRO A 495 28.20 -41.93 24.17
N GLY A 496 27.35 -42.89 23.78
CA GLY A 496 27.69 -44.27 23.43
C GLY A 496 27.61 -44.60 21.94
N GLY A 497 27.46 -43.62 21.06
CA GLY A 497 27.28 -43.81 19.61
C GLY A 497 25.88 -43.46 19.11
N LEU A 498 25.51 -43.96 17.93
CA LEU A 498 24.24 -43.64 17.28
C LEU A 498 23.04 -44.09 18.13
N GLN A 499 22.05 -43.21 18.29
CA GLN A 499 20.81 -43.53 19.00
C GLN A 499 20.00 -44.63 18.27
N LYS A 500 18.97 -45.17 18.93
CA LYS A 500 18.12 -46.24 18.36
C LYS A 500 17.49 -45.78 17.04
N THR A 501 17.31 -46.73 16.12
CA THR A 501 16.58 -46.51 14.87
C THR A 501 15.19 -45.93 15.13
N GLY A 502 14.84 -44.92 14.35
CA GLY A 502 13.61 -44.16 14.46
C GLY A 502 13.63 -43.05 15.52
N THR A 503 14.75 -42.84 16.23
CA THR A 503 14.93 -41.61 17.00
C THR A 503 15.04 -40.41 16.07
N PHE A 504 14.30 -39.33 16.35
CA PHE A 504 14.31 -38.11 15.53
C PHE A 504 14.26 -36.79 16.30
N VAL A 505 14.70 -35.72 15.64
CA VAL A 505 14.68 -34.33 16.12
C VAL A 505 14.07 -33.44 15.04
N LEU A 506 13.23 -32.47 15.46
CA LEU A 506 12.70 -31.43 14.57
C LEU A 506 13.47 -30.13 14.75
N ARG A 507 13.80 -29.47 13.64
CA ARG A 507 14.50 -28.18 13.62
C ARG A 507 14.08 -27.32 12.43
N PHE A 508 14.31 -26.02 12.55
CA PHE A 508 14.31 -25.14 11.37
C PHE A 508 15.67 -25.23 10.64
N PRO A 509 15.68 -25.23 9.29
CA PRO A 509 16.91 -25.27 8.52
C PRO A 509 17.68 -23.96 8.65
N THR A 510 18.92 -24.02 9.12
CA THR A 510 19.83 -22.86 9.25
C THR A 510 20.78 -22.72 8.05
N SER A 511 20.37 -23.17 6.86
CA SER A 511 21.24 -23.17 5.66
C SER A 511 21.77 -21.78 5.35
N ARG A 512 23.06 -21.67 4.98
CA ARG A 512 23.70 -20.41 4.56
C ARG A 512 23.54 -20.11 3.06
N SER A 513 22.82 -20.96 2.32
CA SER A 513 22.57 -20.74 0.89
C SER A 513 21.49 -19.68 0.69
N TRP A 514 21.81 -18.63 -0.08
CA TRP A 514 20.87 -17.59 -0.46
C TRP A 514 20.31 -17.79 -1.87
N PRO A 515 19.00 -17.57 -2.11
CA PRO A 515 17.93 -17.39 -1.14
C PRO A 515 17.68 -18.68 -0.34
N HIS A 516 17.13 -18.60 0.87
CA HIS A 516 16.84 -19.77 1.71
C HIS A 516 15.57 -20.49 1.21
N PRO A 517 15.65 -21.56 0.38
CA PRO A 517 14.46 -22.14 -0.25
C PRO A 517 13.53 -22.82 0.77
N ASP A 518 14.08 -23.21 1.92
CA ASP A 518 13.40 -23.98 2.96
C ASP A 518 13.14 -23.16 4.24
N ALA A 519 13.36 -21.84 4.23
CA ALA A 519 13.11 -21.00 5.40
C ALA A 519 11.63 -21.10 5.83
N GLY A 520 11.39 -21.27 7.13
CA GLY A 520 10.04 -21.50 7.68
C GLY A 520 9.51 -22.92 7.54
N SER A 521 10.22 -23.82 6.85
CA SER A 521 9.88 -25.25 6.82
C SER A 521 10.51 -26.00 7.99
N LEU A 522 9.92 -27.14 8.39
CA LEU A 522 10.52 -28.01 9.40
C LEU A 522 11.30 -29.14 8.74
N ILE A 523 12.51 -29.41 9.23
CA ILE A 523 13.29 -30.60 8.89
C ILE A 523 13.19 -31.59 10.03
N VAL A 524 12.94 -32.85 9.68
CA VAL A 524 13.13 -33.99 10.57
C VAL A 524 14.50 -34.62 10.31
N ALA A 525 15.35 -34.64 11.33
CA ALA A 525 16.59 -35.41 11.33
C ALA A 525 16.35 -36.71 12.12
N TYR A 526 16.64 -37.88 11.55
CA TYR A 526 16.32 -39.16 12.20
C TYR A 526 17.34 -40.26 11.89
N VAL A 527 17.40 -41.26 12.77
CA VAL A 527 18.24 -42.45 12.59
C VAL A 527 17.49 -43.48 11.76
N GLY A 528 17.94 -43.73 10.54
CA GLY A 528 17.36 -44.72 9.64
C GLY A 528 17.63 -46.17 10.06
N THR A 529 16.92 -47.11 9.42
CA THR A 529 17.13 -48.56 9.59
C THR A 529 18.48 -49.04 9.07
N ASP A 530 19.13 -48.23 8.24
CA ASP A 530 20.49 -48.37 7.75
C ASP A 530 21.55 -47.88 8.76
N CYS A 531 21.14 -47.43 9.94
CA CYS A 531 22.01 -46.81 10.94
C CYS A 531 22.73 -45.56 10.41
N ILE A 532 22.09 -44.82 9.50
CA ILE A 532 22.57 -43.53 8.98
C ILE A 532 21.59 -42.44 9.41
N ILE A 533 22.09 -41.21 9.61
CA ILE A 533 21.25 -40.06 9.92
C ILE A 533 20.73 -39.45 8.62
N HIS A 534 19.41 -39.43 8.48
CA HIS A 534 18.71 -38.81 7.35
C HIS A 534 18.15 -37.46 7.75
N HIS A 535 18.13 -36.52 6.82
CA HIS A 535 17.50 -35.20 6.99
C HIS A 535 16.42 -35.05 5.91
N ARG A 536 15.17 -34.92 6.32
CA ARG A 536 14.01 -34.84 5.41
C ARG A 536 13.20 -33.59 5.69
N LEU A 537 12.89 -32.84 4.64
CA LEU A 537 11.98 -31.70 4.70
C LEU A 537 10.54 -32.19 4.90
N LEU A 538 9.83 -31.64 5.89
CA LEU A 538 8.43 -31.95 6.12
C LEU A 538 7.53 -31.09 5.25
N SER A 539 6.74 -31.73 4.38
CA SER A 539 5.71 -31.05 3.60
C SER A 539 4.44 -30.91 4.46
N LEU A 540 4.13 -29.66 4.84
CA LEU A 540 2.97 -29.33 5.69
C LEU A 540 1.76 -28.81 4.89
N ASP A 541 1.92 -28.50 3.60
CA ASP A 541 0.93 -27.79 2.76
C ASP A 541 -0.26 -28.64 2.25
N HIS A 542 -0.26 -29.95 2.46
CA HIS A 542 -1.34 -30.84 1.98
C HIS A 542 -2.16 -31.50 3.09
N ARG A 543 -1.87 -31.21 4.36
CA ARG A 543 -2.53 -31.86 5.51
C ARG A 543 -3.28 -30.88 6.41
N ASP A 544 -3.70 -29.74 5.87
CA ASP A 544 -4.42 -28.70 6.61
C ASP A 544 -5.93 -29.00 6.76
N ARG A 545 -6.43 -30.03 6.05
CA ARG A 545 -7.80 -30.56 6.22
C ARG A 545 -7.89 -31.73 7.22
N ASP A 546 -6.76 -32.28 7.66
CA ASP A 546 -6.73 -33.36 8.64
C ASP A 546 -6.79 -32.76 10.06
N SER A 547 -7.86 -33.02 10.80
CA SER A 547 -8.06 -32.54 12.18
C SER A 547 -7.16 -33.22 13.23
N ARG A 548 -6.17 -34.02 12.78
CA ARG A 548 -5.25 -34.80 13.64
C ARG A 548 -4.04 -33.96 14.06
N LEU A 549 -3.50 -34.23 15.26
CA LEU A 549 -2.35 -33.49 15.77
C LEU A 549 -1.11 -33.82 14.95
N LEU A 550 -0.22 -32.83 14.75
CA LEU A 550 1.04 -33.02 14.03
C LEU A 550 1.92 -34.12 14.66
N GLN A 551 1.83 -34.26 15.97
CA GLN A 551 2.56 -35.23 16.78
C GLN A 551 2.19 -36.66 16.41
N ASP A 552 0.88 -36.94 16.30
CA ASP A 552 0.36 -38.25 15.93
C ASP A 552 0.79 -38.62 14.50
N LEU A 553 0.69 -37.65 13.58
CA LEU A 553 1.10 -37.84 12.19
C LEU A 553 2.61 -38.10 12.03
N LEU A 554 3.45 -37.54 12.90
CA LEU A 554 4.88 -37.81 12.89
C LEU A 554 5.21 -39.21 13.43
N LEU A 555 4.50 -39.67 14.45
CA LEU A 555 4.69 -41.00 15.04
C LEU A 555 4.01 -42.13 14.25
N GLU A 556 3.10 -41.81 13.34
CA GLU A 556 2.52 -42.75 12.37
C GLU A 556 3.51 -43.10 11.23
N GLU A 557 4.54 -42.28 10.99
CA GLU A 557 5.53 -42.56 9.95
C GLU A 557 6.45 -43.71 10.39
N PRO A 558 6.62 -44.76 9.56
CA PRO A 558 7.32 -45.99 9.95
C PRO A 558 8.80 -45.79 10.28
N GLU A 559 9.36 -44.66 9.86
CA GLU A 559 10.76 -44.28 10.06
C GLU A 559 10.97 -43.43 11.33
N LEU A 560 9.91 -42.98 11.99
CA LEU A 560 9.94 -42.07 13.14
C LEU A 560 9.21 -42.71 14.34
N SER A 561 9.97 -43.23 15.29
CA SER A 561 9.42 -44.02 16.41
C SER A 561 9.44 -43.25 17.73
N GLN A 562 10.42 -42.37 17.97
CA GLN A 562 10.57 -41.65 19.22
C GLN A 562 11.37 -40.35 19.07
N LEU A 563 11.14 -39.38 19.94
CA LEU A 563 11.92 -38.13 19.99
C LEU A 563 13.32 -38.38 20.57
N GLY A 564 14.33 -37.73 19.98
CA GLY A 564 15.69 -37.66 20.47
C GLY A 564 15.82 -36.76 21.70
N ARG A 565 16.74 -37.13 22.59
CA ARG A 565 17.21 -36.30 23.70
C ARG A 565 18.71 -36.14 23.60
#